data_AF-A0A945FNH1-F1
#
_entry.id   AF-A0A945FNH1-F1
#
_cell.length_a   1.000
_cell.length_b   1.000
_cell.length_c   1.000
_cell.angle_alpha   90.00
_cell.angle_beta   90.00
_cell.angle_gamma   90.00
#
_symmetry.space_group_name_H-M   'P 1'
#
loop_
_entity.id
_entity.type
_entity.pdbx_description
1 polymer ?
#
loop_
_entity_poly.entity_id
_entity_poly.type
_entity_poly.pdbx_seq_one_letter_code
_entity_poly.pdbx_strand_id
1 'polypeptide(L)'
;MQINKQIDIKGMVCGGCESMIEDAVSVMDGVFEVKADYPSGKCYLNFDSDKVNLEEIYKTIEQNGYVVNLTPNVHKGNVFIKISLSLLALISIVLLMFFSRKLWHQFSAPDISSQLSYGMIFLVGLITGLHCIGMCGSFVIGYTVKYAEHGRSVYLSHLLYGMGQTLSYAMFGAIFGFIGSVVSITRLSVV
;
A
#
# COMPACT_ATOMS: atom_id res chain seq x y z
N MET A 1 33.18 -7.64 23.72
CA MET A 1 32.29 -7.09 24.76
C MET A 1 30.96 -6.68 24.12
N GLN A 2 29.83 -7.25 24.55
CA GLN A 2 28.51 -6.91 23.95
C GLN A 2 28.00 -5.55 24.42
N ILE A 3 27.60 -4.70 23.48
CA ILE A 3 27.06 -3.36 23.72
C ILE A 3 25.69 -3.24 23.06
N ASN A 4 24.71 -2.80 23.85
CA ASN A 4 23.40 -2.40 23.36
C ASN A 4 23.38 -0.89 23.15
N LYS A 5 23.09 -0.45 21.92
CA LYS A 5 23.02 0.96 21.54
C LYS A 5 21.73 1.27 20.79
N GLN A 6 21.14 2.41 21.10
CA GLN A 6 20.04 2.99 20.32
C GLN A 6 20.57 4.15 19.48
N ILE A 7 20.21 4.16 18.20
CA ILE A 7 20.62 5.14 17.21
C ILE A 7 19.37 5.74 16.56
N ASP A 8 19.37 7.05 16.32
CA ASP A 8 18.28 7.76 15.66
C ASP A 8 18.64 7.91 14.17
N ILE A 9 17.75 7.43 13.28
CA ILE A 9 17.98 7.39 11.84
C ILE A 9 16.88 8.19 11.15
N LYS A 10 17.29 9.18 10.34
CA LYS A 10 16.42 9.95 9.45
C LYS A 10 16.36 9.32 8.06
N GLY A 11 15.19 9.40 7.45
CA GLY A 11 14.92 8.91 6.10
C GLY A 11 14.16 7.58 6.03
N MET A 12 13.82 6.98 7.17
CA MET A 12 12.95 5.80 7.20
C MET A 12 11.48 6.21 6.98
N VAL A 13 10.84 5.69 5.93
CA VAL A 13 9.46 6.07 5.54
C VAL A 13 8.48 4.90 5.56
N CYS A 14 8.95 3.67 5.38
CA CYS A 14 8.09 2.48 5.33
C CYS A 14 8.78 1.24 5.93
N GLY A 15 8.01 0.15 6.07
CA GLY A 15 8.52 -1.16 6.50
C GLY A 15 9.65 -1.72 5.63
N GLY A 16 9.72 -1.33 4.35
CA GLY A 16 10.85 -1.69 3.50
C GLY A 16 12.15 -0.97 3.88
N CYS A 17 12.06 0.27 4.39
CA CYS A 17 13.23 1.02 4.82
C CYS A 17 13.85 0.45 6.10
N GLU A 18 13.02 -0.03 7.04
CA GLU A 18 13.55 -0.70 8.25
C GLU A 18 14.25 -2.01 7.89
N SER A 19 13.64 -2.85 7.05
CA SER A 19 14.26 -4.12 6.63
C SER A 19 15.57 -3.91 5.90
N MET A 20 15.68 -2.91 5.01
CA MET A 20 16.97 -2.63 4.34
C MET A 20 18.09 -2.24 5.31
N ILE A 21 17.79 -1.51 6.39
CA ILE A 21 18.78 -1.16 7.40
C ILE A 21 19.15 -2.38 8.24
N GLU A 22 18.17 -3.21 8.62
CA GLU A 22 18.42 -4.47 9.34
C GLU A 22 19.29 -5.42 8.51
N ASP A 23 18.97 -5.59 7.22
CA ASP A 23 19.73 -6.45 6.31
C ASP A 23 21.16 -5.92 6.11
N ALA A 24 21.34 -4.60 5.93
CA ALA A 24 22.65 -4.01 5.72
C ALA A 24 23.58 -4.15 6.95
N VAL A 25 23.04 -4.00 8.15
CA VAL A 25 23.83 -4.01 9.39
C VAL A 25 23.99 -5.42 9.96
N SER A 26 23.01 -6.32 9.75
CA SER A 26 23.09 -7.71 10.23
C SER A 26 24.19 -8.54 9.57
N VAL A 27 24.63 -8.17 8.36
CA VAL A 27 25.71 -8.84 7.62
C VAL A 27 27.11 -8.46 8.15
N MET A 28 27.22 -7.41 8.95
CA MET A 28 28.51 -6.96 9.51
C MET A 28 29.03 -7.94 10.58
N ASP A 29 30.30 -8.34 10.48
CA ASP A 29 30.92 -9.25 11.47
C ASP A 29 31.04 -8.57 12.84
N GLY A 30 30.33 -9.10 13.82
CA GLY A 30 30.25 -8.55 15.17
C GLY A 30 28.89 -7.99 15.56
N VAL A 31 27.91 -7.93 14.65
CA VAL A 31 26.52 -7.59 14.97
C VAL A 31 25.75 -8.87 15.36
N PHE A 32 25.15 -8.89 16.54
CA PHE A 32 24.35 -10.01 17.03
C PHE A 32 22.86 -9.83 16.75
N GLU A 33 22.37 -8.61 16.93
CA GLU A 33 20.96 -8.28 16.75
C GLU A 33 20.83 -6.84 16.28
N VAL A 34 19.98 -6.61 15.29
CA VAL A 34 19.60 -5.29 14.81
C VAL A 34 18.09 -5.25 14.67
N LYS A 35 17.48 -4.18 15.18
CA LYS A 35 16.05 -3.95 15.08
C LYS A 35 15.76 -2.49 14.78
N ALA A 36 15.25 -2.21 13.60
CA ALA A 36 14.84 -0.89 13.18
C ALA A 36 13.32 -0.71 13.39
N ASP A 37 12.92 0.51 13.73
CA ASP A 37 11.53 0.91 13.94
C ASP A 37 11.30 2.18 13.10
N TYR A 38 10.75 2.02 11.89
CA TYR A 38 10.44 3.16 11.03
C TYR A 38 9.42 4.13 11.65
N PRO A 39 8.37 3.68 12.38
CA PRO A 39 7.44 4.60 13.05
C PRO A 39 8.11 5.52 14.08
N SER A 40 9.09 5.00 14.81
CA SER A 40 9.80 5.73 15.87
C SER A 40 11.06 6.44 15.39
N GLY A 41 11.58 6.10 14.20
CA GLY A 41 12.84 6.65 13.68
C GLY A 41 14.08 6.10 14.41
N LYS A 42 13.98 4.93 15.06
CA LYS A 42 15.01 4.40 15.95
C LYS A 42 15.51 3.05 15.47
N CYS A 43 16.79 2.80 15.70
CA CYS A 43 17.44 1.51 15.47
C CYS A 43 18.11 1.04 16.76
N TYR A 44 17.80 -0.17 17.19
CA TYR A 44 18.37 -0.84 18.34
C TYR A 44 19.39 -1.88 17.86
N LEU A 45 20.60 -1.78 18.35
CA LEU A 45 21.75 -2.56 17.89
C LEU A 45 22.42 -3.23 19.08
N ASN A 46 22.70 -4.52 18.93
CA ASN A 46 23.53 -5.30 19.82
C ASN A 46 24.75 -5.80 19.03
N PHE A 47 25.93 -5.30 19.39
CA PHE A 47 27.17 -5.60 18.67
C PHE A 47 28.36 -5.77 19.62
N ASP A 48 29.41 -6.42 19.11
CA ASP A 48 30.69 -6.56 19.80
C ASP A 48 31.62 -5.39 19.47
N SER A 49 31.94 -4.58 20.49
CA SER A 49 32.87 -3.45 20.34
C SER A 49 34.31 -3.86 20.02
N ASP A 50 34.68 -5.12 20.21
CA ASP A 50 36.02 -5.63 19.91
C ASP A 50 36.15 -6.02 18.43
N LYS A 51 35.02 -6.21 17.72
CA LYS A 51 34.98 -6.63 16.31
C LYS A 51 34.55 -5.54 15.36
N VAL A 52 33.56 -4.72 15.73
CA VAL A 52 33.00 -3.69 14.86
C VAL A 52 32.88 -2.37 15.60
N ASN A 53 33.25 -1.28 14.92
CA ASN A 53 33.19 0.05 15.49
C ASN A 53 31.89 0.77 15.11
N LEU A 54 31.40 1.65 15.99
CA LEU A 54 30.18 2.43 15.76
C LEU A 54 30.28 3.28 14.48
N GLU A 55 31.47 3.82 14.20
CA GLU A 55 31.73 4.62 12.99
C GLU A 55 31.52 3.80 11.71
N GLU A 56 31.88 2.52 11.74
CA GLU A 56 31.71 1.63 10.59
C GLU A 56 30.23 1.32 10.37
N ILE A 57 29.47 1.11 11.45
CA ILE A 57 28.02 0.93 11.41
C ILE A 57 27.34 2.19 10.83
N TYR A 58 27.74 3.38 11.29
CA TYR A 58 27.19 4.63 10.76
C TYR A 58 27.48 4.80 9.27
N LYS A 59 28.70 4.49 8.84
CA LYS A 59 29.09 4.56 7.44
C LYS A 59 28.27 3.59 6.57
N THR A 60 28.02 2.38 7.05
CA THR A 60 27.15 1.41 6.35
C THR A 60 25.73 1.96 6.19
N ILE A 61 25.17 2.58 7.24
CA ILE A 61 23.83 3.19 7.19
C ILE A 61 23.80 4.38 6.22
N GLU A 62 24.83 5.22 6.21
CA GLU A 62 24.97 6.36 5.30
C GLU A 62 25.14 5.94 3.83
N GLN A 63 25.88 4.86 3.57
CA GLN A 63 26.02 4.28 2.22
C GLN A 63 24.69 3.78 1.65
N ASN A 64 23.76 3.39 2.52
CA ASN A 64 22.39 3.01 2.14
C ASN A 64 21.44 4.22 2.03
N GLY A 65 21.97 5.46 2.09
CA GLY A 65 21.22 6.69 1.86
C GLY A 65 20.47 7.23 3.08
N TYR A 66 20.79 6.77 4.29
CA TYR A 66 20.15 7.20 5.54
C TYR A 66 21.06 8.10 6.36
N VAL A 67 20.47 9.00 7.16
CA VAL A 67 21.24 9.97 7.97
C VAL A 67 21.14 9.60 9.44
N VAL A 68 22.29 9.46 10.11
CA VAL A 68 22.33 9.11 11.53
C VAL A 68 22.42 10.37 12.41
N ASN A 69 21.48 10.55 13.34
CA ASN A 69 21.57 11.58 14.37
C ASN A 69 22.33 11.03 15.59
N LEU A 70 23.46 11.67 15.91
CA LEU A 70 24.32 11.31 17.06
C LEU A 70 23.75 11.78 18.41
N THR A 71 22.70 12.60 18.41
CA THR A 71 22.03 13.06 19.63
C THR A 71 20.76 12.25 19.85
N PRO A 72 20.55 11.65 21.04
CA PRO A 72 19.31 10.94 21.34
C PRO A 72 18.19 11.98 21.49
N ASN A 73 17.46 12.25 20.41
CA ASN A 73 16.22 12.99 20.50
C ASN A 73 15.16 12.01 21.03
N VAL A 74 14.82 12.13 22.32
CA VAL A 74 13.65 11.44 22.87
C VAL A 74 12.43 12.09 22.22
N HIS A 75 12.02 11.55 21.08
CA HIS A 75 10.84 12.00 20.36
C HIS A 75 9.62 11.66 21.21
N LYS A 76 9.22 12.60 22.08
CA LYS A 76 7.98 12.56 22.84
C LYS A 76 6.88 12.88 21.84
N GLY A 77 6.52 11.88 21.04
CA GLY A 77 5.46 12.00 20.03
C GLY A 77 4.18 12.45 20.73
N ASN A 78 3.68 13.63 20.36
CA ASN A 78 2.45 14.17 20.93
C ASN A 78 1.27 13.31 20.47
N VAL A 79 0.97 12.25 21.22
CA VAL A 79 -0.16 11.33 21.06
C VAL A 79 -1.47 12.10 20.88
N PHE A 80 -1.57 13.25 21.56
CA PHE A 80 -2.70 14.16 21.47
C PHE A 80 -2.92 14.72 20.05
N ILE A 81 -1.86 15.00 19.29
CA ILE A 81 -1.95 15.47 17.91
C ILE A 81 -2.42 14.35 16.98
N LYS A 82 -1.92 13.11 17.17
CA LYS A 82 -2.37 11.95 16.39
C LYS A 82 -3.86 11.66 16.61
N ILE A 83 -4.33 11.75 17.87
CA ILE A 83 -5.76 11.57 18.21
C ILE A 83 -6.60 12.68 17.57
N SER A 84 -6.16 13.94 17.66
CA SER A 84 -6.86 15.09 17.07
C SER A 84 -6.94 14.99 15.53
N LEU A 85 -5.86 14.59 14.87
CA LEU A 85 -5.82 14.41 13.42
C LEU A 85 -6.72 13.24 12.95
N SER A 86 -6.75 12.15 13.73
CA SER A 86 -7.61 11.00 13.46
C SER A 86 -9.09 11.35 13.59
N LEU A 87 -9.47 12.12 14.62
CA LEU A 87 -10.84 12.60 14.80
C LEU A 87 -11.27 13.54 13.67
N LEU A 88 -10.37 14.44 13.23
CA LEU A 88 -10.61 15.36 12.12
C LEU A 88 -10.78 14.61 10.79
N ALA A 89 -9.97 13.57 10.55
CA ALA A 89 -10.11 12.72 9.36
C ALA A 89 -11.45 11.97 9.37
N LEU A 90 -11.87 11.44 10.52
CA LEU A 90 -13.14 10.73 10.68
C LEU A 90 -14.34 11.68 10.46
N ILE A 91 -14.29 12.88 11.02
CA ILE A 91 -15.26 13.95 10.79
C ILE A 91 -15.30 14.33 9.30
N SER A 92 -14.14 14.49 8.66
CA SER A 92 -14.04 14.79 7.23
C SER A 92 -14.70 13.70 6.38
N ILE A 93 -14.42 12.43 6.63
CA ILE A 93 -15.03 11.29 5.92
C ILE A 93 -16.56 11.30 6.09
N VAL A 94 -17.08 11.53 7.29
CA VAL A 94 -18.52 11.61 7.55
C VAL A 94 -19.15 12.80 6.82
N LEU A 95 -18.49 13.95 6.79
CA LEU A 95 -18.93 15.15 6.07
C LEU A 95 -18.92 14.91 4.55
N LEU A 96 -17.91 14.19 4.05
CA LEU A 96 -17.79 13.80 2.64
C LEU A 96 -18.87 12.76 2.27
N MET A 97 -19.22 11.83 3.16
CA MET A 97 -20.34 10.91 2.98
C MET A 97 -21.69 11.64 3.01
N PHE A 98 -21.86 12.63 3.88
CA PHE A 98 -23.08 13.43 3.94
C PHE A 98 -23.21 14.36 2.73
N PHE A 99 -22.10 15.00 2.34
CA PHE A 99 -22.03 15.87 1.17
C PHE A 99 -22.21 15.07 -0.13
N SER A 100 -21.56 13.92 -0.28
CA SER A 100 -21.78 13.03 -1.42
C SER A 100 -23.23 12.57 -1.48
N ARG A 101 -23.88 12.26 -0.36
CA ARG A 101 -25.32 11.95 -0.33
C ARG A 101 -26.18 13.14 -0.79
N LYS A 102 -25.84 14.36 -0.38
CA LYS A 102 -26.52 15.59 -0.82
C LYS A 102 -26.28 15.90 -2.30
N LEU A 103 -25.06 15.68 -2.79
CA LEU A 103 -24.68 15.85 -4.19
C LEU A 103 -25.34 14.79 -5.08
N TRP A 104 -25.48 13.55 -4.59
CA TRP A 104 -26.17 12.44 -5.27
C TRP A 104 -27.67 12.70 -5.42
N HIS A 105 -28.28 13.46 -4.50
CA HIS A 105 -29.66 13.90 -4.64
C HIS A 105 -29.85 15.04 -5.67
N GLN A 106 -28.81 15.85 -5.94
CA GLN A 106 -28.82 16.82 -7.04
C GLN A 106 -28.46 16.17 -8.38
N PHE A 107 -27.57 15.18 -8.35
CA PHE A 107 -27.23 14.33 -9.47
C PHE A 107 -28.16 13.12 -9.46
N SER A 108 -29.47 13.36 -9.62
CA SER A 108 -30.42 12.29 -9.94
C SER A 108 -29.79 11.46 -11.03
N ALA A 109 -29.45 10.20 -10.71
CA ALA A 109 -28.93 9.27 -11.71
C ALA A 109 -29.90 9.37 -12.89
N PRO A 110 -29.42 9.73 -14.10
CA PRO A 110 -30.32 9.83 -15.23
C PRO A 110 -31.05 8.49 -15.32
N ASP A 111 -32.38 8.53 -15.23
CA ASP A 111 -33.18 7.33 -15.38
C ASP A 111 -32.68 6.65 -16.65
N ILE A 112 -32.28 5.37 -16.51
CA ILE A 112 -31.78 4.52 -17.58
C ILE A 112 -33.00 4.18 -18.46
N SER A 113 -33.52 5.22 -19.09
CA SER A 113 -34.50 5.19 -20.12
C SER A 113 -33.76 4.89 -21.42
N SER A 114 -34.48 4.30 -22.38
CA SER A 114 -34.00 3.95 -23.71
C SER A 114 -33.50 5.14 -24.56
N GLN A 115 -33.35 6.33 -23.97
CA GLN A 115 -32.91 7.59 -24.57
C GLN A 115 -31.48 7.99 -24.15
N LEU A 116 -30.77 7.16 -23.37
CA LEU A 116 -29.41 7.48 -22.97
C LEU A 116 -28.49 7.51 -24.21
N SER A 117 -27.99 8.71 -24.55
CA SER A 117 -27.10 8.89 -25.70
C SER A 117 -25.87 7.99 -25.57
N TYR A 118 -25.52 7.26 -26.64
CA TYR A 118 -24.35 6.40 -26.71
C TYR A 118 -23.05 7.10 -26.25
N GLY A 119 -22.97 8.43 -26.41
CA GLY A 119 -21.84 9.23 -25.93
C GLY A 119 -21.71 9.26 -24.40
N MET A 120 -22.81 9.29 -23.65
CA MET A 120 -22.78 9.23 -22.18
C MET A 120 -22.34 7.83 -21.71
N ILE A 121 -22.79 6.76 -22.37
CA ILE A 121 -22.37 5.38 -22.06
C ILE A 121 -20.87 5.22 -22.28
N PHE A 122 -20.36 5.74 -23.40
CA PHE A 122 -18.93 5.74 -23.70
C PHE A 122 -18.13 6.52 -22.64
N LEU A 123 -18.59 7.70 -22.24
CA LEU A 123 -17.88 8.55 -21.29
C LEU A 123 -17.87 7.96 -19.86
N VAL A 124 -18.98 7.37 -19.43
CA VAL A 124 -19.06 6.62 -18.17
C VAL A 124 -18.14 5.40 -18.22
N GLY A 125 -18.13 4.66 -19.33
CA GLY A 125 -17.19 3.55 -19.56
C GLY A 125 -15.72 3.98 -19.49
N LEU A 126 -15.39 5.15 -20.05
CA LEU A 126 -14.03 5.69 -20.02
C LEU A 126 -13.60 6.13 -18.61
N ILE A 127 -14.48 6.85 -17.88
CA ILE A 127 -14.21 7.28 -16.51
C ILE A 127 -14.07 6.07 -15.56
N THR A 128 -14.94 5.07 -15.71
CA THR A 128 -14.85 3.82 -14.92
C THR A 128 -13.63 2.98 -15.28
N GLY A 129 -13.21 2.96 -16.55
CA GLY A 129 -11.95 2.33 -16.97
C GLY A 129 -10.71 2.97 -16.33
N LEU A 130 -10.67 4.31 -16.22
CA LEU A 130 -9.59 5.01 -15.52
C LEU A 130 -9.55 4.67 -14.02
N HIS A 131 -10.70 4.42 -13.40
CA HIS A 131 -10.79 3.96 -12.02
C HIS A 131 -10.16 2.57 -11.83
N CYS A 132 -10.35 1.65 -12.78
CA CYS A 132 -9.72 0.34 -12.77
C CYS A 132 -8.19 0.45 -12.87
N ILE A 133 -7.66 1.34 -13.71
CA ILE A 133 -6.20 1.57 -13.82
C ILE A 133 -5.64 2.16 -12.52
N GLY A 134 -6.38 3.06 -11.86
CA GLY A 134 -5.95 3.64 -10.57
C GLY A 134 -5.90 2.62 -9.42
N MET A 135 -6.86 1.71 -9.37
CA MET A 135 -6.95 0.68 -8.31
C MET A 135 -6.01 -0.49 -8.56
N CYS A 136 -5.88 -0.95 -9.80
CA CYS A 136 -5.08 -2.11 -10.16
C CYS A 136 -3.62 -1.77 -10.50
N GLY A 137 -3.36 -0.58 -11.03
CA GLY A 137 -2.03 -0.14 -11.47
C GLY A 137 -1.04 -0.02 -10.31
N SER A 138 -1.51 0.36 -9.11
CA SER A 138 -0.68 0.40 -7.91
C SER A 138 -0.17 -0.98 -7.49
N PHE A 139 -1.01 -2.02 -7.57
CA PHE A 139 -0.59 -3.41 -7.33
C PHE A 139 0.42 -3.90 -8.38
N VAL A 140 0.23 -3.52 -9.64
CA VAL A 140 1.15 -3.88 -10.73
C VAL A 140 2.55 -3.34 -10.49
N ILE A 141 2.67 -2.07 -10.11
CA ILE A 141 3.96 -1.44 -9.80
C ILE A 141 4.62 -2.12 -8.59
N GLY A 142 3.85 -2.45 -7.55
CA GLY A 142 4.37 -3.08 -6.34
C GLY A 142 5.07 -4.43 -6.61
N TYR A 143 4.49 -5.30 -7.43
CA TYR A 143 5.13 -6.59 -7.73
C TYR A 143 6.21 -6.47 -8.81
N THR A 144 6.08 -5.58 -9.80
CA THR A 144 7.08 -5.46 -10.86
C THR A 144 8.41 -4.94 -10.32
N VAL A 145 8.41 -4.05 -9.33
CA VAL A 145 9.62 -3.58 -8.65
C VAL A 145 10.36 -4.75 -8.00
N LYS A 146 9.67 -5.60 -7.24
CA LYS A 146 10.26 -6.79 -6.60
C LYS A 146 10.78 -7.83 -7.60
N TYR A 147 10.12 -7.97 -8.75
CA TYR A 147 10.54 -8.89 -9.81
C TYR A 147 11.69 -8.36 -10.67
N ALA A 148 11.80 -7.04 -10.83
CA ALA A 148 12.90 -6.38 -11.53
C ALA A 148 14.23 -6.57 -10.77
N GLU A 149 14.21 -6.57 -9.44
CA GLU A 149 15.40 -6.90 -8.62
C GLU A 149 15.92 -8.32 -8.85
N HIS A 150 15.04 -9.28 -9.14
CA HIS A 150 15.42 -10.67 -9.42
C HIS A 150 15.78 -10.94 -10.89
N GLY A 151 15.89 -9.91 -11.74
CA GLY A 151 16.29 -10.04 -13.14
C GLY A 151 15.33 -10.84 -14.03
N ARG A 152 14.09 -11.05 -13.59
CA ARG A 152 13.08 -11.84 -14.30
C ARG A 152 12.31 -10.98 -15.31
N SER A 153 11.87 -11.58 -16.41
CA SER A 153 11.20 -10.84 -17.48
C SER A 153 9.87 -10.22 -17.00
N VAL A 154 9.79 -8.89 -17.08
CA VAL A 154 8.63 -8.09 -16.67
C VAL A 154 7.36 -8.47 -17.44
N TYR A 155 7.52 -8.99 -18.67
CA TYR A 155 6.43 -9.39 -19.55
C TYR A 155 5.58 -10.55 -19.00
N LEU A 156 6.21 -11.54 -18.36
CA LEU A 156 5.49 -12.69 -17.80
C LEU A 156 4.56 -12.27 -16.68
N SER A 157 5.00 -11.32 -15.85
CA SER A 157 4.21 -10.84 -14.73
C SER A 157 2.99 -10.03 -15.19
N HIS A 158 3.12 -9.27 -16.30
CA HIS A 158 1.96 -8.63 -16.93
C HIS A 158 0.99 -9.64 -17.56
N LEU A 159 1.51 -10.71 -18.18
CA LEU A 159 0.67 -11.78 -18.74
C LEU A 159 -0.13 -12.49 -17.64
N LEU A 160 0.53 -12.87 -16.54
CA LEU A 160 -0.11 -13.51 -15.39
C LEU A 160 -1.18 -12.61 -14.74
N TYR A 161 -0.90 -11.31 -14.62
CA TYR A 161 -1.87 -10.35 -14.12
C TYR A 161 -3.10 -10.23 -15.03
N GLY A 162 -2.88 -10.07 -16.34
CA GLY A 162 -3.97 -9.99 -17.32
C GLY A 162 -4.83 -11.26 -17.35
N MET A 163 -4.20 -12.45 -17.32
CA MET A 163 -4.90 -13.72 -17.23
C MET A 163 -5.70 -13.85 -15.93
N GLY A 164 -5.13 -13.43 -14.80
CA GLY A 164 -5.83 -13.42 -13.52
C GLY A 164 -7.06 -12.52 -13.53
N GLN A 165 -6.98 -11.34 -14.14
CA GLN A 165 -8.11 -10.42 -14.28
C GLN A 165 -9.22 -10.99 -15.17
N THR A 166 -8.87 -11.51 -16.34
CA THR A 166 -9.85 -12.13 -17.26
C THR A 166 -10.53 -13.33 -16.60
N LEU A 167 -9.76 -14.20 -15.95
CA LEU A 167 -10.30 -15.38 -15.27
C LEU A 167 -11.23 -15.00 -14.11
N SER A 168 -10.86 -13.99 -13.32
CA SER A 168 -11.69 -13.52 -12.20
C SER A 168 -13.02 -12.96 -12.67
N TYR A 169 -13.03 -12.10 -13.70
CA TYR A 169 -14.28 -11.57 -14.24
C TYR A 169 -15.14 -12.64 -14.91
N ALA A 170 -14.53 -13.59 -15.62
CA ALA A 170 -15.25 -14.71 -16.20
C ALA A 170 -15.91 -15.60 -15.12
N MET A 171 -15.18 -15.89 -14.04
CA MET A 171 -15.71 -16.64 -12.89
C MET A 171 -16.90 -15.93 -12.24
N PHE A 172 -16.77 -14.63 -11.93
CA PHE A 172 -17.89 -13.88 -11.35
C PHE A 172 -19.09 -13.82 -12.31
N GLY A 173 -18.86 -13.56 -13.60
CA GLY A 173 -19.91 -13.57 -14.61
C GLY A 173 -20.64 -14.91 -14.71
N ALA A 174 -19.91 -16.04 -14.64
CA ALA A 174 -20.49 -17.38 -14.64
C ALA A 174 -21.36 -17.63 -13.40
N ILE A 175 -20.89 -17.21 -12.21
CA ILE A 175 -21.63 -17.35 -10.95
C ILE A 175 -22.94 -16.55 -11.00
N PHE A 176 -22.87 -15.26 -11.37
CA PHE A 176 -24.06 -14.41 -11.44
C PHE A 176 -25.00 -14.83 -12.58
N GLY A 177 -24.46 -15.31 -13.71
CA GLY A 177 -25.25 -15.87 -14.81
C GLY A 177 -26.00 -17.14 -14.39
N PHE A 178 -25.35 -18.04 -13.64
CA PHE A 178 -25.99 -19.24 -13.11
C PHE A 178 -27.10 -18.90 -12.10
N ILE A 179 -26.83 -18.00 -11.15
CA ILE A 179 -27.84 -17.51 -10.19
C ILE A 179 -29.02 -16.86 -10.93
N GLY A 180 -28.73 -16.02 -11.92
CA GLY A 180 -29.73 -15.37 -12.76
C GLY A 180 -30.60 -16.37 -13.52
N SER A 181 -30.01 -17.45 -14.05
CA SER A 181 -30.73 -18.53 -14.72
C SER A 181 -31.75 -19.20 -13.78
N VAL A 182 -31.33 -19.57 -12.57
CA VAL A 182 -32.22 -20.20 -11.57
C VAL A 182 -33.38 -19.27 -11.19
N VAL A 183 -33.11 -17.98 -10.96
CA VAL A 183 -34.13 -17.01 -10.55
C VAL A 183 -35.08 -16.62 -11.70
N SER A 184 -34.56 -16.49 -12.93
CA SER A 184 -35.36 -16.17 -14.12
C SER A 184 -36.31 -17.29 -14.52
N ILE A 185 -35.87 -18.56 -14.41
CA ILE A 185 -36.71 -19.73 -14.71
C ILE A 185 -37.89 -19.83 -13.74
N THR A 186 -37.70 -19.44 -12.47
CA THR A 186 -38.74 -19.50 -11.43
C THR A 186 -39.89 -18.50 -11.67
N ARG A 187 -39.69 -17.40 -12.43
CA ARG A 187 -40.77 -16.44 -12.77
C ARG A 187 -41.64 -16.87 -13.96
N LEU A 188 -41.14 -17.76 -14.83
CA LEU A 188 -41.89 -18.23 -16.00
C LEU A 188 -42.84 -19.40 -15.69
N SER A 189 -42.73 -20.02 -14.52
CA SER A 189 -43.56 -21.15 -14.09
C SER A 189 -44.70 -20.78 -13.13
N VAL A 190 -44.90 -19.49 -12.83
CA VAL A 190 -45.93 -19.00 -11.88
C VAL A 190 -46.91 -18.01 -12.55
N VAL A 191 -47.04 -18.06 -13.87
CA VAL A 191 -48.10 -17.35 -14.62
C VAL A 191 -48.79 -18.33 -15.55
#